data_AF-A0A4S2AIA3-F1
#
_entry.id   AF-A0A4S2AIA3-F1
#
_cell.length_a   1.000
_cell.length_b   1.000
_cell.length_c   1.000
_cell.angle_alpha   90.00
_cell.angle_beta   90.00
_cell.angle_gamma   90.00
#
_symmetry.space_group_name_H-M   'P 1'
#
loop_
_entity.id
_entity.type
_entity.pdbx_description
1 polymer ?
#
loop_
_entity_poly.entity_id
_entity_poly.type
_entity_poly.pdbx_seq_one_letter_code
_entity_poly.pdbx_strand_id
1 'polypeptide(L)'
;MKLMFASDIHGSSYFCRKMLEMWKKEKAGRLILLGDLLYHGPRNELPKEYAPKEVISLLNSMKNEICAVRGNCEAEVDQMVLDFPVMADYCIIVEGERTIYATHGHVYHENHLPPLKNGDVLIHGHTHVPRAERREGYVLLNPGSVSIPKEGNPPTYGIWEGGSFCVKDFDGNIIKEINI
;
A
#
# COMPACT_ATOMS: atom_id res chain seq x y z
N MET A 1 -8.50 11.65 9.58
CA MET A 1 -7.07 11.38 9.90
C MET A 1 -6.30 11.33 8.58
N LYS A 2 -5.05 11.79 8.50
CA LYS A 2 -4.26 11.66 7.26
C LYS A 2 -3.48 10.35 7.25
N LEU A 3 -3.75 9.50 6.27
CA LEU A 3 -3.10 8.19 6.10
C LEU A 3 -2.36 8.16 4.77
N MET A 4 -1.17 7.54 4.76
CA MET A 4 -0.49 7.19 3.52
C MET A 4 -0.63 5.68 3.28
N PHE A 5 -1.00 5.31 2.07
CA PHE A 5 -1.04 3.93 1.60
C PHE A 5 0.10 3.70 0.61
N ALA A 6 0.86 2.63 0.79
CA ALA A 6 1.90 2.22 -0.13
C ALA A 6 1.90 0.69 -0.28
N SER A 7 2.34 0.20 -1.42
CA SER A 7 2.29 -1.23 -1.76
C SER A 7 3.46 -1.62 -2.64
N ASP A 8 3.80 -2.91 -2.62
CA ASP A 8 4.68 -3.54 -3.60
C ASP A 8 6.08 -2.86 -3.66
N ILE A 9 6.76 -2.80 -2.50
CA ILE A 9 8.13 -2.27 -2.34
C ILE A 9 9.15 -3.21 -2.96
N HIS A 10 8.90 -4.53 -2.87
CA HIS A 10 9.70 -5.57 -3.49
C HIS A 10 11.20 -5.48 -3.20
N GLY A 11 11.58 -5.04 -1.99
CA GLY A 11 12.97 -4.96 -1.57
C GLY A 11 13.79 -3.82 -2.21
N SER A 12 13.16 -2.90 -2.94
CA SER A 12 13.85 -1.72 -3.47
C SER A 12 14.15 -0.72 -2.36
N SER A 13 15.42 -0.58 -1.99
CA SER A 13 15.79 0.41 -0.97
C SER A 13 15.68 1.84 -1.49
N TYR A 14 15.95 2.07 -2.78
CA TYR A 14 15.72 3.36 -3.44
C TYR A 14 14.28 3.84 -3.28
N PHE A 15 13.31 3.03 -3.68
CA PHE A 15 11.90 3.41 -3.62
C PHE A 15 11.37 3.42 -2.19
N CYS A 16 11.87 2.56 -1.30
CA CYS A 16 11.58 2.66 0.12
C CYS A 16 12.00 4.03 0.68
N ARG A 17 13.23 4.52 0.41
CA ARG A 17 13.67 5.85 0.87
C ARG A 17 12.79 6.97 0.30
N LYS A 18 12.43 6.89 -0.98
CA LYS A 18 11.51 7.86 -1.62
C LYS A 18 10.11 7.86 -1.02
N MET A 19 9.56 6.68 -0.72
CA MET A 19 8.28 6.53 -0.02
C MET A 19 8.33 7.11 1.40
N LEU A 20 9.43 6.97 2.11
CA LEU A 20 9.57 7.56 3.46
C LEU A 20 9.77 9.08 3.42
N GLU A 21 10.43 9.60 2.39
CA GLU A 21 10.51 11.04 2.10
C GLU A 21 9.11 11.62 1.81
N MET A 22 8.41 11.01 0.83
CA MET A 22 6.97 10.79 0.76
C MET A 22 6.14 11.15 1.99
N TRP A 23 6.09 10.16 2.87
CA TRP A 23 5.36 10.12 4.11
C TRP A 23 5.63 11.33 5.01
N LYS A 24 6.90 11.70 5.17
CA LYS A 24 7.31 12.86 5.98
C LYS A 24 6.80 14.18 5.41
N LYS A 25 6.94 14.39 4.10
CA LYS A 25 6.49 15.64 3.45
C LYS A 25 4.97 15.77 3.49
N GLU A 26 4.26 14.67 3.29
CA GLU A 26 2.79 14.63 3.37
C GLU A 26 2.26 14.82 4.79
N LYS A 27 3.11 14.65 5.82
CA LYS A 27 2.76 14.70 7.23
C LYS A 27 1.64 13.70 7.57
N ALA A 28 1.69 12.51 6.97
CA ALA A 28 0.72 11.46 7.24
C ALA A 28 0.91 10.94 8.68
N GLY A 29 -0.20 10.71 9.38
CA GLY A 29 -0.19 10.25 10.77
C GLY A 29 0.12 8.76 10.93
N ARG A 30 -0.13 7.95 9.89
CA ARG A 30 0.26 6.53 9.83
C ARG A 30 0.62 6.14 8.40
N LEU A 31 1.48 5.13 8.26
CA LEU A 31 1.82 4.48 7.00
C LEU A 31 1.17 3.10 6.94
N ILE A 32 0.29 2.88 5.96
CA ILE A 32 -0.39 1.61 5.71
C ILE A 32 0.31 0.91 4.54
N LEU A 33 0.98 -0.21 4.82
CA LEU A 33 1.69 -1.00 3.83
C LEU A 33 0.83 -2.18 3.38
N LEU A 34 0.51 -2.22 2.09
CA LEU A 34 -0.39 -3.22 1.52
C LEU A 34 0.31 -4.51 1.08
N GLY A 35 1.47 -4.85 1.65
CA GLY A 35 2.20 -6.09 1.37
C GLY A 35 3.27 -5.97 0.27
N ASP A 36 3.94 -7.10 0.03
CA ASP A 36 5.08 -7.32 -0.87
C ASP A 36 6.24 -6.33 -0.60
N LEU A 37 6.80 -6.41 0.61
CA LEU A 37 7.78 -5.48 1.16
C LEU A 37 9.22 -5.81 0.79
N LEU A 38 9.62 -7.09 0.92
CA LEU A 38 11.03 -7.50 0.87
C LEU A 38 11.36 -8.32 -0.37
N TYR A 39 10.65 -9.41 -0.62
CA TYR A 39 10.95 -10.30 -1.75
C TYR A 39 10.47 -9.69 -3.08
N HIS A 40 11.32 -9.70 -4.11
CA HIS A 40 10.97 -9.15 -5.42
C HIS A 40 9.88 -9.92 -6.16
N GLY A 41 9.63 -11.18 -5.77
CA GLY A 41 8.70 -12.08 -6.44
C GLY A 41 9.31 -12.72 -7.70
N PRO A 42 9.12 -14.04 -7.92
CA PRO A 42 9.85 -14.80 -8.94
C PRO A 42 9.48 -14.41 -10.38
N ARG A 43 8.39 -13.66 -10.56
CA ARG A 43 7.88 -13.22 -11.87
C ARG A 43 8.37 -11.82 -12.25
N ASN A 44 9.02 -11.10 -11.34
CA ASN A 44 9.48 -9.74 -11.56
C ASN A 44 10.99 -9.71 -11.71
N GLU A 45 11.49 -8.80 -12.55
CA GLU A 45 12.89 -8.41 -12.52
C GLU A 45 13.24 -7.77 -11.18
N LEU A 46 14.54 -7.73 -10.85
CA LEU A 46 15.00 -7.06 -9.65
C LEU A 46 14.71 -5.55 -9.76
N PRO A 47 14.01 -4.94 -8.79
CA PRO A 47 13.74 -3.52 -8.83
C PRO A 47 15.02 -2.71 -8.58
N LYS A 48 14.95 -1.41 -8.89
CA LYS A 48 16.07 -0.48 -8.71
C LYS A 48 16.60 -0.55 -7.28
N GLU A 49 17.90 -0.78 -7.14
CA GLU A 49 18.57 -0.93 -5.83
C GLU A 49 17.87 -1.97 -4.94
N TYR A 50 17.70 -3.20 -5.46
CA TYR A 50 17.20 -4.32 -4.68
C TYR A 50 18.16 -4.66 -3.53
N ALA A 51 17.80 -4.23 -2.33
CA ALA A 51 18.57 -4.40 -1.10
C ALA A 51 17.64 -4.63 0.11
N PRO A 52 17.03 -5.82 0.24
CA PRO A 52 16.06 -6.12 1.31
C PRO A 52 16.56 -5.82 2.72
N LYS A 53 17.86 -6.06 3.00
CA LYS A 53 18.48 -5.73 4.30
C LYS A 53 18.40 -4.24 4.65
N GLU A 54 18.54 -3.37 3.65
CA GLU A 54 18.41 -1.93 3.87
C GLU A 54 16.94 -1.55 4.07
N VAL A 55 16.01 -2.14 3.30
CA VAL A 55 14.57 -1.96 3.50
C VAL A 55 14.14 -2.34 4.91
N ILE A 56 14.63 -3.47 5.44
CA ILE A 56 14.40 -3.89 6.84
C ILE A 56 14.83 -2.79 7.81
N SER A 57 16.06 -2.28 7.67
CA SER A 57 16.57 -1.22 8.56
C SER A 57 15.72 0.06 8.48
N LEU A 58 15.28 0.45 7.28
CA LEU A 58 14.47 1.64 7.07
C LEU A 58 13.08 1.49 7.72
N LEU A 59 12.39 0.39 7.46
CA LEU A 59 11.04 0.16 7.97
C LEU A 59 11.03 -0.07 9.49
N ASN A 60 11.98 -0.85 10.04
CA ASN A 60 12.06 -1.09 11.48
C ASN A 60 12.31 0.20 12.28
N SER A 61 13.03 1.16 11.70
CA SER A 61 13.29 2.47 12.35
C SER A 61 12.01 3.28 12.63
N MET A 62 10.90 2.93 11.99
CA MET A 62 9.60 3.60 12.11
C MET A 62 8.45 2.61 12.37
N LYS A 63 8.76 1.44 12.95
CA LYS A 63 7.79 0.36 13.22
C LYS A 63 6.50 0.80 13.91
N ASN A 64 6.58 1.79 14.81
CA ASN A 64 5.43 2.29 15.57
C ASN A 64 4.45 3.12 14.71
N GLU A 65 4.90 3.60 13.55
CA GLU A 65 4.10 4.40 12.61
C GLU A 65 3.41 3.53 11.54
N ILE A 66 3.80 2.26 11.44
CA ILE A 66 3.38 1.35 10.37
C ILE A 66 2.17 0.52 10.80
N CYS A 67 1.28 0.24 9.85
CA CYS A 67 0.37 -0.90 9.86
C CYS A 67 0.56 -1.62 8.52
N ALA A 68 0.68 -2.94 8.54
CA ALA A 68 0.91 -3.71 7.32
C ALA A 68 -0.07 -4.88 7.20
N VAL A 69 -0.33 -5.28 5.96
CA VAL A 69 -1.04 -6.51 5.62
C VAL A 69 -0.14 -7.39 4.77
N ARG A 70 -0.41 -8.70 4.81
CA ARG A 70 0.36 -9.73 4.12
C ARG A 70 0.14 -9.64 2.61
N GLY A 71 1.21 -9.55 1.86
CA GLY A 71 1.25 -9.79 0.43
C GLY A 71 1.58 -11.24 0.08
N ASN A 72 1.41 -11.60 -1.20
CA ASN A 72 1.64 -12.98 -1.63
C ASN A 72 3.13 -13.34 -1.70
N CYS A 73 4.03 -12.35 -1.63
CA CYS A 73 5.47 -12.56 -1.55
C CYS A 73 5.99 -12.62 -0.11
N GLU A 74 5.19 -12.24 0.90
CA GLU A 74 5.59 -12.35 2.30
C GLU A 74 5.65 -13.80 2.78
N ALA A 75 6.71 -14.10 3.52
CA ALA A 75 6.92 -15.37 4.21
C ALA A 75 7.31 -15.15 5.68
N GLU A 76 7.33 -16.24 6.47
CA GLU A 76 7.68 -16.19 7.89
C GLU A 76 9.07 -15.57 8.14
N VAL A 77 10.02 -15.78 7.22
CA VAL A 77 11.35 -15.17 7.30
C VAL A 77 11.31 -13.64 7.26
N ASP A 78 10.34 -13.05 6.55
CA ASP A 78 10.17 -11.60 6.51
C ASP A 78 9.64 -11.10 7.86
N GLN A 79 8.70 -11.82 8.46
CA GLN A 79 8.21 -11.52 9.81
C GLN A 79 9.31 -11.64 10.87
N MET A 80 10.27 -12.56 10.72
CA MET A 80 11.39 -12.71 11.66
C MET A 80 12.36 -11.53 11.66
N VAL A 81 12.38 -10.73 10.60
CA VAL A 81 13.31 -9.60 10.44
C VAL A 81 12.62 -8.23 10.51
N LEU A 82 11.30 -8.17 10.36
CA LEU A 82 10.50 -6.97 10.53
C LEU A 82 9.93 -6.88 11.95
N ASP A 83 10.19 -5.76 12.61
CA ASP A 83 9.81 -5.52 14.01
C ASP A 83 8.33 -5.12 14.19
N PHE A 84 7.49 -5.36 13.17
CA PHE A 84 6.06 -5.08 13.18
C PHE A 84 5.30 -6.22 12.47
N PRO A 85 3.99 -6.40 12.75
CA PRO A 85 3.22 -7.48 12.14
C PRO A 85 3.05 -7.28 10.63
N VAL A 86 3.33 -8.32 9.85
CA VAL A 86 3.16 -8.34 8.38
C VAL A 86 2.36 -9.54 7.86
N MET A 87 1.90 -10.43 8.75
CA MET A 87 1.24 -11.69 8.36
C MET A 87 -0.29 -11.65 8.38
N ALA A 88 -0.91 -10.51 8.72
CA ALA A 88 -2.37 -10.37 8.74
C ALA A 88 -2.92 -10.20 7.31
N ASP A 89 -3.94 -10.98 6.92
CA ASP A 89 -4.51 -10.94 5.56
C ASP A 89 -5.21 -9.62 5.21
N TYR A 90 -5.65 -8.90 6.23
CA TYR A 90 -6.32 -7.61 6.10
C TYR A 90 -6.19 -6.78 7.38
N CYS A 91 -6.44 -5.48 7.27
CA CYS A 91 -6.71 -4.62 8.40
C CYS A 91 -7.95 -3.75 8.12
N ILE A 92 -8.65 -3.39 9.20
CA ILE A 92 -9.85 -2.58 9.14
C ILE A 92 -9.56 -1.21 9.75
N ILE A 93 -9.84 -0.16 8.99
CA ILE A 93 -9.73 1.22 9.46
C ILE A 93 -11.13 1.83 9.43
N VAL A 94 -11.61 2.28 10.59
CA VAL A 94 -12.92 2.91 10.72
C VAL A 94 -12.73 4.42 10.77
N GLU A 95 -13.29 5.14 9.79
CA GLU A 95 -13.31 6.61 9.77
C GLU A 95 -14.76 7.11 9.73
N GLY A 96 -15.26 7.55 10.88
CA GLY A 96 -16.66 7.92 11.04
C GLY A 96 -17.56 6.70 10.84
N GLU A 97 -18.52 6.79 9.92
CA GLU A 97 -19.43 5.69 9.56
C GLU A 97 -18.87 4.79 8.46
N ARG A 98 -17.70 5.12 7.89
CA ARG A 98 -17.10 4.38 6.77
C ARG A 98 -16.06 3.39 7.26
N THR A 99 -16.08 2.19 6.68
CA THR A 99 -15.06 1.18 6.89
C THR A 99 -14.14 1.11 5.68
N ILE A 100 -12.83 1.21 5.91
CA ILE A 100 -11.81 0.92 4.91
C ILE A 100 -11.27 -0.48 5.19
N TYR A 101 -11.55 -1.39 4.27
CA TYR A 101 -11.03 -2.74 4.24
C TYR A 101 -9.73 -2.76 3.44
N ALA A 102 -8.59 -2.83 4.12
CA ALA A 102 -7.27 -2.85 3.50
C ALA A 102 -6.73 -4.29 3.45
N THR A 103 -6.34 -4.74 2.27
CA THR A 103 -5.78 -6.08 2.01
C THR A 103 -4.70 -5.98 0.92
N HIS A 104 -3.93 -7.03 0.67
CA HIS A 104 -2.97 -6.97 -0.44
C HIS A 104 -3.63 -7.11 -1.81
N GLY A 105 -4.62 -8.00 -1.96
CA GLY A 105 -5.29 -8.23 -3.25
C GLY A 105 -5.30 -9.69 -3.70
N HIS A 106 -4.40 -10.52 -3.18
CA HIS A 106 -4.31 -11.93 -3.54
C HIS A 106 -5.38 -12.81 -2.85
N VAL A 107 -5.89 -12.37 -1.69
CA VAL A 107 -7.01 -13.02 -0.99
C VAL A 107 -8.34 -12.38 -1.38
N TYR A 108 -8.47 -11.07 -1.15
CA TYR A 108 -9.68 -10.30 -1.45
C TYR A 108 -9.40 -9.21 -2.49
N HIS A 109 -10.26 -9.09 -3.48
CA HIS A 109 -10.14 -8.16 -4.61
C HIS A 109 -11.50 -7.98 -5.29
N GLU A 110 -11.57 -7.22 -6.39
CA GLU A 110 -12.83 -6.91 -7.09
C GLU A 110 -13.63 -8.14 -7.57
N ASN A 111 -12.98 -9.29 -7.82
CA ASN A 111 -13.64 -10.54 -8.21
C ASN A 111 -13.83 -11.53 -7.04
N HIS A 112 -13.37 -11.18 -5.84
CA HIS A 112 -13.56 -11.95 -4.61
C HIS A 112 -13.63 -10.97 -3.43
N LEU A 113 -14.79 -10.34 -3.29
CA LEU A 113 -14.99 -9.26 -2.32
C LEU A 113 -14.99 -9.78 -0.88
N PRO A 114 -14.44 -9.02 0.08
CA PRO A 114 -14.70 -9.28 1.49
C PRO A 114 -16.13 -8.85 1.85
N PRO A 115 -16.62 -9.18 3.06
CA PRO A 115 -17.89 -8.63 3.55
C PRO A 115 -17.81 -7.10 3.66
N LEU A 116 -18.58 -6.38 2.84
CA LEU A 116 -18.63 -4.90 2.79
C LEU A 116 -20.07 -4.41 2.98
N LYS A 117 -20.25 -3.27 3.65
CA LYS A 117 -21.50 -2.52 3.64
C LYS A 117 -21.53 -1.55 2.46
N ASN A 118 -22.75 -1.10 2.11
CA ASN A 118 -22.91 -0.05 1.12
C ASN A 118 -22.14 1.22 1.52
N GLY A 119 -21.23 1.67 0.66
CA GLY A 119 -20.39 2.84 0.87
C GLY A 119 -19.03 2.56 1.54
N ASP A 120 -18.74 1.31 1.93
CA ASP A 120 -17.42 0.93 2.40
C ASP A 120 -16.36 0.99 1.28
N VAL A 121 -15.11 0.99 1.70
CA VAL A 121 -13.95 1.09 0.82
C VAL A 121 -13.19 -0.23 0.83
N LEU A 122 -12.89 -0.76 -0.34
CA LEU A 122 -11.88 -1.81 -0.53
C LEU A 122 -10.62 -1.15 -1.08
N ILE A 123 -9.51 -1.22 -0.34
CA ILE A 123 -8.20 -0.77 -0.79
C ILE A 123 -7.22 -1.94 -0.85
N HIS A 124 -6.56 -2.11 -1.98
CA HIS A 124 -5.59 -3.18 -2.16
C HIS A 124 -4.41 -2.80 -3.06
N GLY A 125 -3.35 -3.61 -3.02
CA GLY A 125 -2.16 -3.56 -3.86
C GLY A 125 -2.17 -4.63 -4.95
N HIS A 126 -1.09 -5.41 -5.05
CA HIS A 126 -0.93 -6.66 -5.83
C HIS A 126 -0.91 -6.51 -7.35
N THR A 127 -1.82 -5.72 -7.92
CA THR A 127 -1.90 -5.52 -9.37
C THR A 127 -0.83 -4.56 -9.88
N HIS A 128 -0.28 -3.72 -8.99
CA HIS A 128 0.64 -2.62 -9.28
C HIS A 128 0.03 -1.51 -10.15
N VAL A 129 -1.31 -1.46 -10.24
CA VAL A 129 -2.02 -0.49 -11.08
C VAL A 129 -2.90 0.40 -10.23
N PRO A 130 -2.71 1.73 -10.26
CA PRO A 130 -3.48 2.65 -9.43
C PRO A 130 -4.97 2.68 -9.83
N ARG A 131 -5.84 2.75 -8.81
CA ARG A 131 -7.30 2.76 -8.93
C ARG A 131 -7.90 3.74 -7.92
N ALA A 132 -8.96 4.43 -8.33
CA ALA A 132 -9.78 5.30 -7.49
C ALA A 132 -11.19 5.38 -8.10
N GLU A 133 -12.00 4.35 -7.86
CA GLU A 133 -13.20 4.07 -8.66
C GLU A 133 -14.42 3.78 -7.80
N ARG A 134 -15.57 4.39 -8.13
CA ARG A 134 -16.86 4.01 -7.54
C ARG A 134 -17.37 2.73 -8.19
N ARG A 135 -17.72 1.75 -7.38
CA ARG A 135 -18.37 0.51 -7.80
C ARG A 135 -19.79 0.46 -7.23
N GLU A 136 -20.57 -0.51 -7.68
CA GLU A 136 -21.90 -0.72 -7.11
C GLU A 136 -21.75 -1.17 -5.65
N GLY A 137 -22.20 -0.33 -4.71
CA GLY A 137 -22.16 -0.62 -3.27
C GLY A 137 -20.83 -0.34 -2.55
N TYR A 138 -19.71 -0.12 -3.22
CA TYR A 138 -18.42 0.14 -2.55
C TYR A 138 -17.48 1.02 -3.38
N VAL A 139 -16.37 1.46 -2.79
CA VAL A 139 -15.30 2.17 -3.50
C VAL A 139 -14.06 1.30 -3.61
N LEU A 140 -13.50 1.19 -4.81
CA LEU A 140 -12.29 0.42 -5.11
C LEU A 140 -11.09 1.36 -5.22
N LEU A 141 -10.09 1.13 -4.38
CA LEU A 141 -8.85 1.90 -4.34
C LEU A 141 -7.63 1.01 -4.52
N ASN A 142 -6.61 1.54 -5.18
CA ASN A 142 -5.29 0.94 -5.27
C ASN A 142 -4.24 2.05 -5.39
N PRO A 143 -3.23 2.12 -4.49
CA PRO A 143 -2.21 3.17 -4.55
C PRO A 143 -1.20 2.97 -5.68
N GLY A 144 -1.28 1.87 -6.43
CA GLY A 144 -0.25 1.42 -7.36
C GLY A 144 0.91 0.74 -6.64
N SER A 145 2.02 0.56 -7.35
CA SER A 145 3.28 0.05 -6.78
C SER A 145 4.26 1.19 -6.59
N VAL A 146 4.98 1.19 -5.47
CA VAL A 146 6.06 2.16 -5.24
C VAL A 146 7.32 1.85 -6.05
N SER A 147 7.47 0.64 -6.59
CA SER A 147 8.75 0.19 -7.17
C SER A 147 8.65 -0.48 -8.54
N ILE A 148 7.55 -1.18 -8.83
CA ILE A 148 7.34 -1.96 -10.07
C ILE A 148 5.97 -1.60 -10.67
N PRO A 149 5.71 -0.34 -11.04
CA PRO A 149 4.40 0.04 -11.59
C PRO A 149 4.11 -0.67 -12.91
N LYS A 150 2.82 -0.89 -13.19
CA LYS A 150 2.36 -1.53 -14.44
C LYS A 150 1.49 -0.59 -15.27
N GLU A 151 1.18 -1.01 -16.50
CA GLU A 151 0.33 -0.28 -17.46
C GLU A 151 0.83 1.15 -17.79
N GLY A 152 2.15 1.35 -17.77
CA GLY A 152 2.76 2.65 -18.09
C GLY A 152 2.61 3.72 -17.00
N ASN A 153 2.13 3.36 -15.81
CA ASN A 153 2.04 4.28 -14.68
C ASN A 153 3.44 4.56 -14.07
N PRO A 154 3.64 5.72 -13.43
CA PRO A 154 4.82 5.97 -12.63
C PRO A 154 4.74 5.22 -11.27
N PRO A 155 5.87 5.10 -10.55
CA PRO A 155 5.87 4.69 -9.16
C PRO A 155 5.02 5.63 -8.30
N THR A 156 4.11 5.07 -7.51
CA THR A 156 3.01 5.82 -6.88
C THR A 156 2.75 5.42 -5.44
N TYR A 157 2.06 6.28 -4.71
CA TYR A 157 1.51 6.03 -3.38
C TYR A 157 0.13 6.70 -3.24
N GLY A 158 -0.66 6.26 -2.27
CA GLY A 158 -1.97 6.82 -1.96
C GLY A 158 -1.95 7.70 -0.72
N ILE A 159 -2.76 8.75 -0.72
CA ILE A 159 -3.06 9.59 0.45
C ILE A 159 -4.56 9.58 0.68
N TRP A 160 -4.96 9.27 1.91
CA TRP A 160 -6.33 9.40 2.37
C TRP A 160 -6.43 10.52 3.39
N GLU A 161 -7.35 11.46 3.17
CA GLU A 161 -7.64 12.54 4.10
C GLU A 161 -9.08 13.01 3.97
N GLY A 162 -9.88 12.88 5.03
CA GLY A 162 -11.21 13.50 5.12
C GLY A 162 -12.21 13.01 4.06
N GLY A 163 -12.21 11.71 3.74
CA GLY A 163 -13.06 11.14 2.69
C GLY A 163 -12.55 11.35 1.26
N SER A 164 -11.37 11.95 1.09
CA SER A 164 -10.68 12.03 -0.20
C SER A 164 -9.54 11.03 -0.27
N PHE A 165 -9.40 10.37 -1.42
CA PHE A 165 -8.25 9.53 -1.74
C PHE A 165 -7.57 10.01 -3.02
N CYS A 166 -6.27 10.30 -2.93
CA CYS A 166 -5.45 10.72 -4.07
C CYS A 166 -4.29 9.73 -4.24
N VAL A 167 -4.08 9.26 -5.45
CA VAL A 167 -2.84 8.57 -5.86
C VAL A 167 -1.89 9.60 -6.44
N LYS A 168 -0.67 9.66 -5.91
CA LYS A 168 0.37 10.60 -6.35
C LYS A 168 1.63 9.86 -6.76
N ASP A 169 2.37 10.44 -7.71
CA ASP A 169 3.74 10.05 -7.98
C ASP A 169 4.72 10.72 -6.99
N PHE A 170 6.01 10.41 -7.12
CA PHE A 170 7.06 10.97 -6.25
C PHE A 170 7.46 12.41 -6.60
N ASP A 171 6.98 12.97 -7.71
CA ASP A 171 7.15 14.38 -8.08
C ASP A 171 5.97 15.25 -7.58
N GLY A 172 4.93 14.61 -7.03
CA GLY A 172 3.76 15.26 -6.43
C GLY A 172 2.59 15.42 -7.40
N ASN A 173 2.68 14.88 -8.61
CA ASN A 173 1.56 14.90 -9.56
C ASN A 173 0.46 13.93 -9.10
N ILE A 174 -0.79 14.33 -9.29
CA ILE A 174 -1.96 13.49 -9.00
C ILE A 174 -2.24 12.60 -10.21
N ILE A 175 -2.19 11.28 -10.00
CA ILE A 175 -2.44 10.26 -11.03
C ILE A 175 -3.92 9.84 -11.05
N LYS A 176 -4.52 9.73 -9.87
CA LYS A 176 -5.95 9.41 -9.67
C LYS A 176 -6.45 10.13 -8.42
N GLU A 177 -7.73 10.48 -8.40
CA GLU A 177 -8.37 11.08 -7.23
C GLU A 177 -9.85 10.71 -7.18
N ILE A 178 -10.37 10.55 -5.96
CA ILE A 178 -11.78 10.37 -5.71
C ILE A 178 -12.16 11.00 -4.37
N ASN A 179 -13.33 11.65 -4.33
CA ASN A 179 -13.97 12.13 -3.11
C ASN A 179 -15.17 11.24 -2.81
N ILE A 180 -15.35 10.83 -1.55
CA ILE A 180 -16.33 9.83 -1.09
C ILE A 180 -17.21 10.41 0.00
#